data_AF-A0A243RKG0-F1
#
_entry.id   AF-A0A243RKG0-F1
#
_cell.length_a   1.000
_cell.length_b   1.000
_cell.length_c   1.000
_cell.angle_alpha   90.00
_cell.angle_beta   90.00
_cell.angle_gamma   90.00
#
_symmetry.space_group_name_H-M   'P 1'
#
loop_
_entity.id
_entity.type
_entity.pdbx_description
1 polymer ?
#
loop_
_entity_poly.entity_id
_entity_poly.type
_entity_poly.pdbx_seq_one_letter_code
_entity_poly.pdbx_strand_id
1 'polypeptide(L)'
;MEWAPAECTLPTEERPLRVAEFDELFASALLGLERVGPTRLRLTLERDEQVEKTARDLTAMESGCCSFFAFTFTSGDEGLALEVEVPAVHVKVLDGLAARAAMRVAR
;
A
#
# COMPACT_ATOMS: atom_id res chain seq x y z
N MET A 1 7.21 34.21 17.51
CA MET A 1 7.35 33.70 16.14
C MET A 1 8.57 32.80 16.13
N GLU A 2 8.44 31.62 16.69
CA GLU A 2 9.48 30.59 16.59
C GLU A 2 8.74 29.36 16.11
N TRP A 3 8.95 29.13 14.83
CA TRP A 3 8.42 28.06 14.01
C TRP A 3 8.70 26.75 14.72
N ALA A 4 7.67 26.12 15.27
CA ALA A 4 7.80 24.77 15.79
C ALA A 4 8.52 23.93 14.71
N PRO A 5 9.58 23.17 15.05
CA PRO A 5 10.05 22.17 14.11
C PRO A 5 8.83 21.30 13.81
N ALA A 6 8.48 21.15 12.53
CA ALA A 6 7.31 20.40 12.07
C ALA A 6 7.49 18.88 12.26
N GLU A 7 8.19 18.50 13.33
CA GLU A 7 8.66 17.18 13.68
C GLU A 7 8.28 16.81 15.12
N CYS A 8 7.67 17.73 15.89
CA CYS A 8 7.35 17.53 17.31
C CYS A 8 5.85 17.66 17.59
N THR A 9 5.07 16.61 17.30
CA THR A 9 3.90 16.11 18.10
C THR A 9 3.11 14.98 17.40
N LEU A 10 3.75 13.90 16.95
CA LEU A 10 3.04 12.63 16.67
C LEU A 10 3.97 11.45 17.04
N PRO A 11 3.49 10.40 17.73
CA PRO A 11 4.11 9.08 17.63
C PRO A 11 3.86 8.56 16.21
N THR A 12 4.93 8.38 15.44
CA THR A 12 4.90 8.22 13.97
C THR A 12 5.26 6.79 13.55
N GLU A 13 4.72 5.79 14.25
CA GLU A 13 4.30 4.54 13.60
C GLU A 13 2.91 4.74 12.94
N GLU A 14 2.34 5.95 13.09
CA GLU A 14 0.91 6.24 12.92
C GLU A 14 0.57 7.20 11.75
N ARG A 15 1.50 7.53 10.84
CA ARG A 15 1.23 8.05 9.48
C ARG A 15 2.55 8.10 8.69
N PRO A 16 2.65 7.52 7.49
CA PRO A 16 1.58 7.39 6.50
C PRO A 16 1.22 5.92 6.27
N LEU A 17 -0.06 5.59 6.26
CA LEU A 17 -0.54 5.11 4.98
C LEU A 17 -1.27 6.33 4.45
N ARG A 18 -1.05 6.67 3.19
CA ARG A 18 -2.01 7.48 2.43
C ARG A 18 -3.29 6.63 2.32
N VAL A 19 -3.96 6.43 3.46
CA VAL A 19 -5.03 5.46 3.67
C VAL A 19 -6.13 5.82 2.71
N ALA A 20 -6.51 7.09 2.64
CA ALA A 20 -7.49 7.55 1.67
C ALA A 20 -7.07 7.20 0.24
N GLU A 21 -5.83 7.46 -0.16
CA GLU A 21 -5.37 7.27 -1.54
C GLU A 21 -5.20 5.79 -1.93
N PHE A 22 -4.70 4.95 -1.02
CA PHE A 22 -4.71 3.51 -1.20
C PHE A 22 -6.13 2.96 -1.20
N ASP A 23 -7.02 3.45 -0.33
CA ASP A 23 -8.45 3.09 -0.38
C ASP A 23 -9.07 3.50 -1.71
N GLU A 24 -8.78 4.68 -2.23
CA GLU A 24 -9.28 5.16 -3.52
C GLU A 24 -8.76 4.29 -4.66
N LEU A 25 -7.45 3.99 -4.69
CA LEU A 25 -6.85 3.04 -5.63
C LEU A 25 -7.53 1.66 -5.54
N PHE A 26 -7.81 1.19 -4.32
CA PHE A 26 -8.47 -0.09 -4.13
C PHE A 26 -9.94 -0.08 -4.54
N ALA A 27 -10.65 1.02 -4.32
CA ALA A 27 -12.03 1.16 -4.77
C ALA A 27 -12.14 1.26 -6.30
N SER A 28 -11.16 1.89 -6.95
CA SER A 28 -11.23 2.14 -8.39
C SER A 28 -10.73 0.97 -9.23
N ALA A 29 -9.66 0.29 -8.79
CA ALA A 29 -8.88 -0.57 -9.68
C ALA A 29 -8.46 -1.92 -9.10
N LEU A 30 -8.86 -2.28 -7.87
CA LEU A 30 -8.49 -3.57 -7.28
C LEU A 30 -9.37 -4.69 -7.82
N LEU A 31 -8.75 -5.63 -8.52
CA LEU A 31 -9.37 -6.83 -9.08
C LEU A 31 -9.29 -8.02 -8.13
N GLY A 32 -8.25 -8.10 -7.30
CA GLY A 32 -8.02 -9.28 -6.48
C GLY A 32 -7.07 -9.04 -5.31
N LEU A 33 -7.19 -9.89 -4.30
CA LEU A 33 -6.38 -9.90 -3.10
C LEU A 33 -5.95 -11.33 -2.80
N GLU A 34 -4.65 -11.54 -2.63
CA GLU A 34 -4.09 -12.83 -2.23
C GLU A 34 -3.04 -12.64 -1.13
N ARG A 35 -3.20 -13.35 -0.01
CA ARG A 35 -2.18 -13.39 1.04
C ARG A 35 -1.20 -14.54 0.77
N VAL A 36 -0.09 -14.21 0.10
CA VAL A 36 0.95 -15.18 -0.30
C VAL A 36 1.72 -15.73 0.92
N GLY A 37 1.82 -14.95 2.00
CA GLY A 37 2.46 -15.39 3.23
C GLY A 37 2.19 -14.49 4.43
N PRO A 38 2.74 -14.81 5.62
CA PRO A 38 2.53 -14.01 6.81
C PRO A 38 3.05 -12.58 6.62
N THR A 39 4.14 -12.38 5.90
CA THR A 39 4.75 -11.06 5.67
C THR A 39 4.63 -10.56 4.24
N ARG A 40 3.80 -11.20 3.41
CA ARG A 40 3.66 -10.90 1.98
C ARG A 40 2.21 -10.87 1.55
N LEU A 41 1.82 -9.77 0.91
CA LEU A 41 0.50 -9.56 0.32
C LEU A 41 0.65 -9.33 -1.17
N ARG A 42 -0.24 -9.92 -1.98
CA ARG A 42 -0.36 -9.66 -3.40
C ARG A 42 -1.71 -9.03 -3.69
N LEU A 43 -1.66 -7.92 -4.41
CA LEU A 43 -2.81 -7.16 -4.88
C LEU A 43 -2.81 -7.22 -6.40
N THR A 44 -3.94 -7.59 -7.00
CA THR A 44 -4.10 -7.57 -8.45
C THR A 44 -4.89 -6.32 -8.81
N LEU A 45 -4.26 -5.39 -9.53
CA LEU A 45 -4.86 -4.15 -10.02
C LEU A 45 -5.24 -4.28 -11.50
N GLU A 46 -6.17 -3.45 -11.96
CA GLU A 46 -6.53 -3.35 -13.37
C GLU A 46 -5.30 -3.07 -14.25
N ARG A 47 -5.30 -3.65 -15.46
CA ARG A 47 -4.26 -3.38 -16.46
C ARG A 47 -4.53 -2.03 -17.15
N ASP A 48 -4.32 -0.97 -16.39
CA ASP A 48 -4.43 0.41 -16.86
C ASP A 48 -3.14 1.19 -16.53
N GLU A 49 -2.66 1.97 -17.50
CA GLU A 49 -1.40 2.72 -17.35
C GLU A 49 -1.51 3.81 -16.27
N GLN A 50 -2.68 4.43 -16.08
CA GLN A 50 -2.88 5.43 -15.02
C GLN A 50 -2.93 4.77 -13.64
N VAL A 51 -3.56 3.59 -13.53
CA VAL A 51 -3.57 2.78 -12.30
C VAL A 51 -2.14 2.37 -11.93
N GLU A 52 -1.38 1.84 -12.89
CA GLU A 52 0.01 1.45 -12.69
C GLU A 52 0.89 2.63 -12.24
N LYS A 53 0.73 3.79 -12.90
CA LYS A 53 1.46 5.01 -12.54
C LYS A 53 1.09 5.50 -11.14
N THR A 54 -0.20 5.51 -10.81
CA THR A 54 -0.71 5.93 -9.49
C THR A 54 -0.18 5.03 -8.40
N ALA A 55 -0.23 3.71 -8.59
CA ALA A 55 0.28 2.74 -7.62
C ALA A 55 1.80 2.90 -7.40
N ARG A 56 2.58 3.13 -8.47
CA ARG A 56 4.02 3.37 -8.36
C ARG A 56 4.35 4.67 -7.64
N ASP A 57 3.63 5.75 -7.92
CA ASP A 57 3.82 7.03 -7.25
C ASP A 57 3.54 6.91 -5.75
N LEU A 58 2.41 6.29 -5.39
CA LEU A 58 2.03 6.03 -3.99
C LEU A 58 3.06 5.19 -3.25
N THR A 59 3.49 4.07 -3.83
CA THR A 59 4.49 3.19 -3.21
C THR A 59 5.88 3.82 -3.12
N ALA A 60 6.28 4.67 -4.07
CA ALA A 60 7.53 5.41 -4.02
C ALA A 60 7.54 6.45 -2.88
N MET A 61 6.45 7.19 -2.71
CA MET A 61 6.30 8.11 -1.57
C MET A 61 6.28 7.36 -0.23
N GLU A 62 5.57 6.24 -0.18
CA GLU A 62 5.46 5.40 1.01
C GLU A 62 6.82 4.84 1.43
N SER A 63 7.62 4.34 0.47
CA SER A 63 8.99 3.87 0.73
C SER A 63 9.90 5.00 1.23
N GLY A 64 9.61 6.25 0.84
CA GLY A 64 10.33 7.44 1.31
C GLY A 64 10.02 7.80 2.76
N CYS A 65 8.79 7.55 3.23
CA CYS A 65 8.38 7.77 4.62
C CYS A 65 8.61 6.55 5.53
N CYS A 66 8.51 5.33 4.96
CA CYS A 66 8.56 4.04 5.66
C CYS A 66 9.37 3.05 4.82
N SER A 67 10.69 3.06 5.01
CA SER A 67 11.64 2.26 4.21
C SER A 67 11.59 0.75 4.47
N PHE A 68 10.79 0.29 5.43
CA PHE A 68 10.62 -1.14 5.72
C PHE A 68 9.69 -1.83 4.71
N PHE A 69 8.87 -1.09 3.96
CA PHE A 69 8.05 -1.68 2.91
C PHE A 69 8.91 -2.03 1.68
N ALA A 70 8.73 -3.25 1.18
CA ALA A 70 9.21 -3.65 -0.12
C ALA A 70 8.02 -3.81 -1.07
N PHE A 71 8.06 -3.09 -2.19
CA PHE A 71 7.02 -3.14 -3.22
C PHE A 71 7.59 -3.72 -4.51
N THR A 72 6.93 -4.76 -5.04
CA THR A 72 7.30 -5.37 -6.32
C THR A 72 6.12 -5.31 -7.27
N PHE A 73 6.33 -4.74 -8.47
CA PHE A 73 5.31 -4.66 -9.52
C PHE A 73 5.61 -5.67 -10.62
N THR A 74 4.63 -6.50 -10.95
CA THR A 74 4.70 -7.47 -12.04
C THR A 74 3.49 -7.31 -12.94
N SER A 75 3.71 -6.89 -14.18
CA SER A 75 2.65 -6.83 -15.20
C SER A 75 2.36 -8.25 -15.69
N GLY A 76 1.09 -8.67 -15.69
CA GLY A 76 0.66 -9.99 -16.17
C GLY A 76 -0.63 -9.94 -17.00
N ASP A 77 -1.01 -11.09 -17.56
CA ASP A 77 -2.18 -11.25 -18.44
C ASP A 77 -3.54 -11.11 -17.76
N GLU A 78 -3.58 -11.05 -16.43
CA GLU A 78 -4.81 -10.79 -15.65
C GLU A 78 -4.85 -9.38 -15.03
N GLY A 79 -3.75 -8.64 -15.06
CA GLY A 79 -3.65 -7.33 -14.40
C GLY A 79 -2.23 -6.97 -14.00
N LEU A 80 -2.09 -5.89 -13.23
CA LEU A 80 -0.85 -5.53 -12.58
C LEU A 80 -0.82 -6.14 -11.17
N ALA A 81 0.11 -7.05 -10.92
CA ALA A 81 0.35 -7.58 -9.59
C ALA A 81 1.28 -6.64 -8.80
N LEU A 82 0.77 -6.07 -7.71
CA LEU A 82 1.53 -5.36 -6.70
C LEU A 82 1.75 -6.30 -5.50
N GLU A 83 2.99 -6.67 -5.26
CA GLU A 83 3.39 -7.41 -4.05
C GLU A 83 3.95 -6.45 -3.01
N VAL A 84 3.45 -6.57 -1.79
CA VAL A 84 3.86 -5.79 -0.62
C VAL A 84 4.46 -6.75 0.39
N GLU A 85 5.71 -6.52 0.75
CA GLU A 85 6.46 -7.28 1.75
C GLU A 85 6.89 -6.37 2.90
N VAL A 86 6.81 -6.88 4.13
CA VAL A 86 7.23 -6.18 5.34
C VAL A 86 8.05 -7.10 6.24
N PRO A 87 8.96 -6.57 7.08
CA PRO A 87 9.57 -7.35 8.16
C PRO A 87 8.51 -7.92 9.10
N ALA A 88 8.79 -9.09 9.71
CA ALA A 88 7.85 -9.78 10.60
C ALA A 88 7.33 -8.90 11.76
N VAL A 89 8.15 -7.96 12.25
CA VAL A 89 7.77 -7.01 13.29
C VAL A 89 6.65 -6.04 12.86
N HIS A 90 6.49 -5.82 11.55
CA HIS A 90 5.47 -4.93 10.97
C HIS A 90 4.29 -5.68 10.35
N VAL A 91 4.11 -6.98 10.65
CA VAL A 91 3.03 -7.79 10.08
C VAL A 91 1.64 -7.20 10.30
N LYS A 92 1.43 -6.54 11.46
CA LYS A 92 0.15 -5.88 11.79
C LYS A 92 -0.20 -4.75 10.82
N VAL A 93 0.81 -4.06 10.26
CA VAL A 93 0.59 -3.01 9.26
C VAL A 93 0.12 -3.64 7.95
N LEU A 94 0.74 -4.75 7.55
CA LEU A 94 0.34 -5.52 6.38
C LEU A 94 -1.07 -6.13 6.53
N ASP A 95 -1.41 -6.61 7.73
CA ASP A 95 -2.76 -7.09 8.05
C ASP A 95 -3.81 -5.99 7.91
N GLY A 96 -3.51 -4.77 8.37
CA GLY A 96 -4.38 -3.62 8.20
C GLY A 96 -4.59 -3.24 6.73
N LEU A 97 -3.53 -3.30 5.92
CA LEU A 97 -3.61 -3.08 4.47
C LEU A 97 -4.49 -4.15 3.80
N ALA A 98 -4.27 -5.42 4.14
CA ALA A 98 -5.01 -6.55 3.59
C ALA A 98 -6.51 -6.46 3.93
N ALA A 99 -6.86 -6.10 5.17
CA ALA A 99 -8.24 -5.96 5.59
C ALA A 99 -8.98 -4.88 4.79
N ARG A 100 -8.33 -3.74 4.54
CA ARG A 100 -8.91 -2.64 3.76
C ARG A 100 -9.12 -3.01 2.30
N ALA A 101 -8.15 -3.68 1.70
CA ALA A 101 -8.26 -4.21 0.35
C ALA A 101 -9.39 -5.27 0.24
N ALA A 102 -9.50 -6.17 1.22
CA ALA A 102 -10.55 -7.20 1.26
C ALA A 102 -11.97 -6.61 1.30
N MET A 103 -12.16 -5.50 2.01
CA MET A 103 -13.45 -4.79 2.04
C MET A 103 -13.90 -4.26 0.67
N ARG A 104 -13.00 -4.16 -0.31
CA ARG A 104 -13.29 -3.64 -1.65
C ARG A 104 -13.46 -4.73 -2.71
N VAL A 105 -12.70 -5.83 -2.61
CA VAL A 105 -12.83 -6.97 -3.53
C VAL A 105 -14.09 -7.81 -3.26
N ALA A 106 -14.62 -7.80 -2.02
CA ALA A 106 -15.79 -8.58 -1.65
C ALA A 106 -17.15 -7.97 -2.09
N ARG A 107 -17.13 -6.93 -2.94
CA ARG A 107 -18.33 -6.22 -3.42
C ARG A 107 -18.68 -6.63 -4.84
#